data_AF-L7M9U4-F1
#
_entry.id   AF-L7M9U4-F1
#
_cell.length_a   1.000
_cell.length_b   1.000
_cell.length_c   1.000
_cell.angle_alpha   90.00
_cell.angle_beta   90.00
_cell.angle_gamma   90.00
#
_symmetry.space_group_name_H-M   'P 1'
#
loop_
_entity.id
_entity.type
_entity.pdbx_description
1 polymer ?
#
loop_
_entity_poly.entity_id
_entity_poly.type
_entity_poly.pdbx_seq_one_letter_code
_entity_poly.pdbx_strand_id
1 'polypeptide(L)'
;MTQKAWQLGLLGVTFITAQYMLYITHCANVTLEKCKTINDTFCVLDHNRTLRNGYEILSPPPNCTKRVCNVSLQAFAVTGCPPDPNDRLLKLPFRRVDNFWPICCNISNLTLVD
;
A
#
# COMPACT_ATOMS: atom_id res chain seq x y z
N MET A 1 35.36 19.40 24.47
CA MET A 1 34.40 18.38 24.02
C MET A 1 34.84 17.88 22.66
N THR A 2 35.26 16.62 22.62
CA THR A 2 36.07 15.99 21.57
C THR A 2 35.30 15.85 20.26
N GLN A 3 35.97 16.17 19.15
CA GLN A 3 35.53 16.06 17.74
C GLN A 3 34.70 14.79 17.41
N LYS A 4 34.97 13.68 18.10
CA LYS A 4 34.23 12.42 18.03
C LYS A 4 32.75 12.51 18.45
N ALA A 5 32.41 13.33 19.43
CA ALA A 5 31.03 13.52 19.89
C ALA A 5 30.16 14.24 18.85
N TRP A 6 30.77 15.18 18.12
CA TRP A 6 30.11 15.89 17.03
C TRP A 6 29.87 14.97 15.82
N GLN A 7 30.84 14.10 15.49
CA GLN A 7 30.69 13.08 14.45
C GLN A 7 29.62 12.02 14.81
N LEU A 8 29.56 11.58 16.07
CA LEU A 8 28.51 10.67 16.56
C LEU A 8 27.12 11.31 16.50
N GLY A 9 27.00 12.60 16.85
CA GLY A 9 25.76 13.35 16.71
C GLY A 9 25.31 13.44 15.25
N LEU A 10 26.25 13.74 14.33
CA LEU A 10 25.97 13.81 12.90
C LEU A 10 25.47 12.46 12.34
N LEU A 11 26.13 11.36 12.73
CA LEU A 11 25.73 10.00 12.37
C LEU A 11 24.31 9.68 12.86
N GLY A 12 23.99 10.02 14.11
CA GLY A 12 22.65 9.83 14.67
C GLY A 12 21.58 10.58 13.88
N VAL A 13 21.83 11.86 13.54
CA VAL A 13 20.89 12.66 12.74
C VAL A 13 20.71 12.07 11.34
N THR A 14 21.78 11.64 10.68
CA THR A 14 21.70 11.00 9.35
C THR A 14 20.93 9.68 9.38
N PHE A 15 21.04 8.90 10.46
CA PHE A 15 20.30 7.65 10.60
C PHE A 15 18.80 7.92 10.77
N ILE A 16 18.42 8.90 11.61
CA ILE A 16 17.02 9.30 11.80
C ILE A 16 16.44 9.83 10.49
N THR A 17 17.13 10.73 9.79
CA THR A 17 16.63 11.27 8.51
C THR A 17 16.50 10.19 7.44
N ALA A 18 17.41 9.22 7.38
CA ALA A 18 17.29 8.07 6.47
C ALA A 18 16.04 7.21 6.79
N GLN A 19 15.75 6.94 8.06
CA GLN A 19 14.55 6.20 8.46
C GLN A 19 13.27 6.96 8.09
N TYR A 20 13.22 8.28 8.30
CA TYR A 20 12.10 9.11 7.89
C TYR A 20 11.91 9.14 6.37
N MET A 21 13.00 9.23 5.60
CA MET A 21 12.93 9.18 4.13
C MET A 21 12.39 7.84 3.63
N LEU A 22 12.84 6.72 4.22
CA LEU A 22 12.34 5.38 3.91
C LEU A 22 10.85 5.20 4.27
N TYR A 23 10.42 5.79 5.38
CA TYR A 23 9.00 5.79 5.76
C TYR A 23 8.14 6.61 4.79
N ILE A 24 8.64 7.78 4.36
CA ILE A 24 7.94 8.63 3.38
C ILE A 24 7.84 7.93 2.02
N THR A 25 8.91 7.27 1.56
CA THR A 25 8.87 6.53 0.28
C THR A 25 7.92 5.33 0.33
N HIS A 26 7.82 4.64 1.46
CA HIS A 26 6.82 3.58 1.66
C HIS A 26 5.37 4.12 1.55
N CYS A 27 5.12 5.35 1.99
CA CYS A 27 3.81 6.00 1.89
C CYS A 27 3.54 6.66 0.53
N ALA A 28 4.57 6.90 -0.29
CA ALA A 28 4.45 7.66 -1.55
C ALA A 28 3.67 6.92 -2.65
N ASN A 29 3.57 5.58 -2.58
CA ASN A 29 2.85 4.76 -3.57
C ASN A 29 1.36 4.54 -3.23
N VAL A 30 0.84 5.25 -2.22
CA VAL A 30 -0.57 5.19 -1.83
C VAL A 30 -1.24 6.51 -2.20
N THR A 31 -2.18 6.46 -3.14
CA THR A 31 -3.07 7.59 -3.44
C THR A 31 -4.35 7.48 -2.62
N LEU A 32 -4.86 8.60 -2.10
CA LEU A 32 -6.11 8.63 -1.36
C LEU A 32 -7.25 9.06 -2.28
N GLU A 33 -8.19 8.15 -2.53
CA GLU A 33 -9.40 8.42 -3.31
C GLU A 33 -10.56 8.66 -2.34
N LYS A 34 -11.11 9.87 -2.33
CA LYS A 34 -12.22 10.23 -1.42
C LYS A 34 -13.43 9.33 -1.65
N CYS A 35 -14.08 8.90 -0.58
CA CYS A 35 -15.28 8.07 -0.63
C CYS A 35 -16.31 8.53 0.41
N LYS A 36 -17.57 8.12 0.23
CA LYS A 36 -18.58 8.27 1.28
C LYS A 36 -18.45 7.12 2.27
N THR A 37 -18.61 7.39 3.55
CA THR A 37 -18.67 6.36 4.59
C THR A 37 -20.10 6.18 5.11
N ILE A 38 -20.42 4.95 5.54
CA ILE A 38 -21.69 4.62 6.20
C ILE A 38 -21.35 4.09 7.59
N ASN A 39 -21.93 4.71 8.62
CA ASN A 39 -21.82 4.33 10.02
C ASN A 39 -20.37 4.06 10.48
N ASP A 40 -19.39 4.81 9.96
CA ASP A 40 -17.95 4.68 10.24
C ASP A 40 -17.40 3.24 10.15
N THR A 41 -18.07 2.39 9.37
CA THR A 41 -17.78 0.95 9.28
C THR A 41 -17.60 0.51 7.85
N PHE A 42 -18.17 1.25 6.90
CA PHE A 42 -18.12 0.93 5.48
C PHE A 42 -17.73 2.14 4.65
N CYS A 43 -16.91 1.93 3.62
CA CYS A 43 -16.70 2.86 2.51
C CYS A 43 -17.62 2.47 1.34
N VAL A 44 -18.25 3.45 0.71
CA VAL A 44 -19.05 3.28 -0.50
C VAL A 44 -18.11 3.29 -1.71
N LEU A 45 -17.99 2.14 -2.37
CA LEU A 45 -17.16 1.96 -3.56
C LEU A 45 -17.88 2.48 -4.82
N ASP A 46 -19.16 2.12 -4.96
CA ASP A 46 -20.06 2.48 -6.07
C ASP A 46 -21.51 2.54 -5.56
N HIS A 47 -22.47 2.92 -6.40
CA HIS A 47 -23.87 3.22 -6.02
C HIS A 47 -24.57 2.14 -5.16
N ASN A 48 -24.11 0.88 -5.16
CA ASN A 48 -24.67 -0.19 -4.33
C ASN A 48 -23.62 -1.12 -3.69
N ARG A 49 -22.33 -0.78 -3.75
CA ARG A 49 -21.27 -1.64 -3.17
C ARG A 49 -20.59 -0.95 -2.01
N THR A 50 -20.57 -1.62 -0.88
CA THR A 50 -19.88 -1.20 0.32
C THR A 50 -18.69 -2.11 0.59
N LEU A 51 -17.60 -1.52 1.07
CA LEU A 51 -16.40 -2.22 1.51
C LEU A 51 -16.22 -1.93 3.00
N ARG A 52 -16.04 -2.97 3.80
CA ARG A 52 -15.83 -2.80 5.25
C ARG A 52 -14.48 -2.12 5.52
N ASN A 53 -14.40 -1.34 6.59
CA ASN A 53 -13.15 -0.71 7.01
C ASN A 53 -12.01 -1.74 7.11
N GLY A 54 -10.85 -1.41 6.54
CA GLY A 54 -9.66 -2.26 6.48
C GLY A 54 -9.72 -3.39 5.44
N TYR A 55 -10.85 -3.60 4.75
CA TYR A 55 -10.93 -4.59 3.69
C TYR A 55 -10.35 -4.06 2.40
N GLU A 56 -9.78 -4.98 1.61
CA GLU A 56 -9.08 -4.71 0.37
C GLU A 56 -9.85 -5.27 -0.83
N ILE A 57 -9.88 -4.52 -1.92
CA ILE A 57 -10.40 -4.95 -3.22
C ILE A 57 -9.31 -4.84 -4.27
N LEU A 58 -9.22 -5.86 -5.12
CA LEU A 58 -8.20 -6.00 -6.15
C LEU A 58 -8.84 -5.76 -7.51
N SER A 59 -8.35 -4.76 -8.22
CA SER A 59 -8.88 -4.37 -9.52
C SER A 59 -8.08 -5.03 -10.64
N PRO A 60 -8.74 -5.53 -11.71
CA PRO A 60 -8.08 -5.99 -12.92
C PRO A 60 -7.55 -4.81 -13.78
N PRO A 61 -6.82 -5.09 -14.87
CA PRO A 61 -6.53 -4.11 -15.91
C PRO A 61 -7.79 -3.41 -16.43
N PRO A 62 -7.70 -2.14 -16.88
CA PRO A 62 -6.48 -1.36 -17.07
C PRO A 62 -5.93 -0.72 -15.79
N ASN A 63 -6.73 -0.61 -14.73
CA ASN A 63 -6.32 0.13 -13.54
C ASN A 63 -5.33 -0.65 -12.68
N CYS A 64 -5.45 -1.99 -12.62
CA CYS A 64 -4.55 -2.89 -11.88
C CYS A 64 -4.10 -2.30 -10.54
N THR A 65 -5.04 -2.12 -9.62
CA THR A 65 -4.80 -1.47 -8.33
C THR A 65 -5.40 -2.28 -7.18
N LYS A 66 -4.78 -2.16 -6.02
CA LYS A 66 -5.39 -2.53 -4.74
C LYS A 66 -6.03 -1.30 -4.12
N ARG A 67 -7.27 -1.40 -3.63
CA ARG A 67 -7.91 -0.34 -2.83
C ARG A 67 -8.25 -0.89 -1.45
N VAL A 68 -7.92 -0.14 -0.40
CA VAL A 68 -8.25 -0.49 0.98
C VAL A 68 -9.17 0.58 1.55
N CYS A 69 -10.32 0.19 2.10
CA CYS A 69 -11.22 1.13 2.76
C CYS A 69 -10.61 1.66 4.07
N ASN A 70 -10.54 2.98 4.22
CA ASN A 70 -10.17 3.64 5.47
C ASN A 70 -11.25 4.67 5.85
N VAL A 71 -12.14 4.27 6.77
CA VAL A 71 -13.26 5.11 7.22
C VAL A 71 -12.80 6.33 8.00
N SER A 72 -11.69 6.24 8.75
CA SER A 72 -11.13 7.35 9.52
C SER A 72 -10.63 8.49 8.61
N LEU A 73 -10.16 8.14 7.41
CA LEU A 73 -9.75 9.10 6.39
C LEU A 73 -10.85 9.42 5.37
N GLN A 74 -12.02 8.78 5.49
CA GLN A 74 -13.12 8.86 4.52
C GLN A 74 -12.63 8.66 3.07
N ALA A 75 -11.71 7.72 2.88
CA ALA A 75 -11.03 7.50 1.62
C ALA A 75 -10.66 6.02 1.42
N PHE A 76 -10.50 5.65 0.16
CA PHE A 76 -9.77 4.45 -0.22
C PHE A 76 -8.28 4.76 -0.34
N ALA A 77 -7.46 3.98 0.34
CA ALA A 77 -6.03 3.93 0.07
C ALA A 77 -5.80 3.05 -1.16
N VAL A 78 -5.40 3.68 -2.26
CA VAL A 78 -5.21 3.05 -3.57
C VAL A 78 -3.73 2.85 -3.82
N THR A 79 -3.33 1.60 -4.07
CA THR A 79 -1.96 1.21 -4.39
C THR A 79 -1.93 0.67 -5.81
N GLY A 80 -1.09 1.29 -6.65
CA GLY A 80 -0.89 0.88 -8.04
C GLY A 80 0.24 -0.15 -8.20
N CYS A 81 0.72 -0.26 -9.43
CA CYS A 81 1.98 -0.94 -9.74
C CYS A 81 3.14 0.08 -9.80
N PRO A 82 4.37 -0.30 -9.42
CA PRO A 82 4.73 -1.56 -8.79
C PRO A 82 4.24 -1.64 -7.33
N PRO A 83 3.90 -2.85 -6.83
CA PRO A 83 3.52 -3.03 -5.44
C PRO A 83 4.70 -2.79 -4.50
N ASP A 84 4.39 -2.56 -3.22
CA ASP A 84 5.41 -2.64 -2.17
C ASP A 84 5.99 -4.06 -2.11
N PRO A 85 7.31 -4.26 -2.13
CA PRO A 85 7.93 -5.59 -2.04
C PRO A 85 7.58 -6.35 -0.75
N ASN A 86 7.15 -5.65 0.30
CA ASN A 86 6.75 -6.24 1.58
C ASN A 86 5.23 -6.49 1.69
N ASP A 87 4.46 -6.22 0.63
CA ASP A 87 3.02 -6.39 0.67
C ASP A 87 2.64 -7.85 0.98
N ARG A 88 1.72 -8.04 1.93
CA ARG A 88 1.26 -9.36 2.37
C ARG A 88 0.74 -10.20 1.21
N LEU A 89 0.07 -9.57 0.24
CA LEU A 89 -0.53 -10.29 -0.89
C LEU A 89 0.52 -10.91 -1.80
N LEU A 90 1.74 -10.37 -1.90
CA LEU A 90 2.82 -10.97 -2.69
C LEU A 90 3.30 -12.33 -2.17
N LYS A 91 3.01 -12.64 -0.90
CA LYS A 91 3.39 -13.90 -0.25
C LYS A 91 2.33 -14.99 -0.38
N LEU A 92 1.17 -14.68 -0.94
CA LEU A 92 0.08 -15.63 -1.12
C LEU A 92 0.20 -16.34 -2.47
N PRO A 93 -0.21 -17.63 -2.56
CA PRO A 93 -0.32 -18.32 -3.83
C PRO A 93 -1.50 -17.77 -4.63
N PHE A 94 -1.28 -17.45 -5.90
CA PHE A 94 -2.34 -17.07 -6.84
C PHE A 94 -2.46 -18.07 -7.97
N ARG A 95 -3.64 -18.15 -8.60
CA ARG A 95 -3.79 -18.95 -9.81
C ARG A 95 -3.23 -18.20 -11.00
N ARG A 96 -2.63 -18.89 -11.97
CA ARG A 96 -2.15 -18.24 -13.21
C ARG A 96 -3.25 -17.55 -14.02
N VAL A 97 -4.49 -18.01 -13.85
CA VAL A 97 -5.67 -17.45 -14.54
C VAL A 97 -6.20 -16.17 -13.89
N ASP A 98 -5.74 -15.84 -12.67
CA ASP A 98 -6.14 -14.63 -11.98
C ASP A 98 -5.54 -13.40 -12.70
N ASN A 99 -6.37 -12.41 -12.99
CA ASN A 99 -5.97 -11.20 -13.71
C ASN A 99 -6.31 -9.93 -12.92
N PHE A 100 -5.96 -9.92 -11.64
CA PHE A 100 -6.13 -8.78 -10.74
C PHE A 100 -4.83 -8.47 -10.01
N TRP A 101 -4.74 -7.30 -9.39
CA TRP A 101 -3.57 -6.91 -8.61
C TRP A 101 -3.27 -7.97 -7.54
N PRO A 102 -2.02 -8.41 -7.31
CA PRO A 102 -0.78 -7.88 -7.87
C PRO A 102 -0.34 -8.56 -9.19
N ILE A 103 -0.99 -9.63 -9.65
CA ILE A 103 -0.55 -10.43 -10.81
C ILE A 103 -0.48 -9.59 -12.08
N CYS A 104 -1.48 -8.74 -12.31
CA CYS A 104 -1.49 -7.84 -13.46
C CYS A 104 -0.37 -6.78 -13.47
N CYS A 105 0.41 -6.64 -12.37
CA CYS A 105 1.59 -5.79 -12.34
C CYS A 105 2.85 -6.45 -12.94
N ASN A 106 2.75 -7.69 -13.43
CA ASN A 106 3.86 -8.45 -14.04
C ASN A 106 5.11 -8.54 -13.15
N ILE A 107 4.92 -8.95 -11.89
CA ILE A 107 5.98 -9.03 -10.89
C ILE A 107 6.60 -10.43 -10.92
N SER A 108 7.93 -10.51 -10.93
CA SER A 108 8.69 -11.76 -11.04
C SER A 108 8.69 -12.64 -9.78
N ASN A 109 8.31 -12.10 -8.62
CA ASN A 109 8.40 -12.78 -7.32
C ASN A 109 7.06 -13.39 -6.82
N LEU A 110 6.07 -13.57 -7.70
CA LEU A 110 4.78 -14.14 -7.31
C LEU A 110 4.83 -15.67 -7.27
N THR A 111 4.22 -16.24 -6.24
CA THR A 111 3.99 -17.70 -6.19
C THR A 111 2.73 -18.02 -6.98
N LEU A 112 2.89 -18.68 -8.12
CA LEU A 112 1.80 -19.07 -9.01
C LEU A 112 1.50 -20.57 -8.87
N VAL A 113 0.22 -20.90 -8.85
CA VAL A 113 -0.31 -22.27 -8.79
C VAL A 113 -1.22 -22.48 -10.01
N ASP A 114 -1.27 -23.71 -10.50
CA ASP A 114 -2.10 -24.13 -11.64
C ASP A 114 -3.55 -24.42 -11.23
#